data_AF-A0A831RZU4-F1
#
_entry.id   AF-A0A831RZU4-F1
#
_cell.length_a   1.000
_cell.length_b   1.000
_cell.length_c   1.000
_cell.angle_alpha   90.00
_cell.angle_beta   90.00
_cell.angle_gamma   90.00
#
_symmetry.space_group_name_H-M   'P 1'
#
loop_
_entity.id
_entity.type
_entity.pdbx_description
1 polymer ?
#
loop_
_entity_poly.entity_id
_entity_poly.type
_entity_poly.pdbx_seq_one_letter_code
_entity_poly.pdbx_strand_id
1 'polypeptide(L)'
;MAQRISLGLAIIIFFAGVIFTGLFNMGLSATNEMAFCTSCHSMKVNLEEYKETVHYKSASGVRAVCADCHVPKAFGPKMVAKVLAYKDVLHEILGTLDTKEKYESHRW
;
A
#
# COMPACT_ATOMS: atom_id res chain seq x y z
N MET A 1 -18.01 -42.25 -12.62
CA MET A 1 -17.96 -41.61 -11.29
C MET A 1 -16.75 -40.67 -11.18
N ALA A 2 -15.53 -41.12 -11.48
CA ALA A 2 -14.31 -40.31 -11.46
C ALA A 2 -14.40 -38.99 -12.26
N GLN A 3 -14.94 -39.02 -13.49
CA GLN A 3 -15.01 -37.84 -14.38
C GLN A 3 -15.86 -36.68 -13.82
N ARG A 4 -16.90 -36.99 -13.04
CA ARG A 4 -17.77 -35.97 -12.39
C ARG A 4 -17.09 -35.34 -11.17
N ILE A 5 -16.27 -36.12 -10.45
CA ILE A 5 -15.47 -35.65 -9.31
C ILE A 5 -14.37 -34.70 -9.80
N SER A 6 -13.67 -35.04 -10.89
CA SER A 6 -12.65 -34.18 -11.49
C SER A 6 -13.20 -32.89 -12.07
N LEU A 7 -14.43 -32.88 -12.61
CA LEU A 7 -15.07 -31.65 -13.09
C LEU A 7 -15.51 -30.74 -11.94
N GLY A 8 -16.09 -31.30 -10.87
CA GLY A 8 -16.46 -30.54 -9.68
C GLY A 8 -15.24 -29.89 -9.00
N LEU A 9 -14.13 -30.63 -8.90
CA LEU A 9 -12.88 -30.09 -8.35
C LEU A 9 -12.31 -28.95 -9.22
N ALA A 10 -12.33 -29.11 -10.55
CA ALA A 10 -11.86 -28.06 -11.46
C ALA A 10 -12.67 -26.76 -11.32
N ILE A 11 -13.99 -26.87 -11.16
CA ILE A 11 -14.87 -25.72 -10.93
C ILE A 11 -14.53 -25.02 -9.61
N ILE A 12 -14.33 -25.78 -8.53
CA ILE A 12 -13.97 -25.21 -7.22
C ILE A 12 -12.63 -24.47 -7.31
N ILE A 13 -11.61 -25.07 -7.92
CA ILE A 13 -10.28 -24.46 -8.07
C ILE A 13 -10.38 -23.17 -8.90
N PHE A 14 -11.15 -23.18 -9.98
CA PHE A 14 -11.35 -22.00 -10.81
C PHE A 14 -11.95 -20.83 -10.02
N PHE A 15 -13.05 -21.06 -9.31
CA PHE A 15 -13.68 -20.01 -8.50
C PHE A 15 -12.81 -19.56 -7.32
N ALA A 16 -12.08 -20.49 -6.69
CA ALA A 16 -11.10 -20.14 -5.65
C ALA A 16 -10.00 -19.22 -6.21
N GLY A 17 -9.51 -19.49 -7.42
CA GLY A 17 -8.53 -18.63 -8.09
C GLY A 17 -9.07 -17.23 -8.43
N VAL A 18 -10.32 -17.15 -8.88
CA VAL A 18 -11.01 -15.87 -9.14
C VAL A 18 -11.16 -15.06 -7.86
N ILE A 19 -11.66 -15.68 -6.79
CA ILE A 19 -11.82 -15.04 -5.48
C ILE A 19 -10.47 -14.57 -4.96
N PHE A 20 -9.46 -15.44 -4.99
CA PHE A 20 -8.11 -15.10 -4.55
C PHE A 20 -7.56 -13.90 -5.30
N THR A 21 -7.65 -13.90 -6.63
CA THR A 21 -7.14 -12.80 -7.46
C THR A 21 -7.89 -11.50 -7.16
N GLY A 22 -9.21 -11.56 -6.97
CA GLY A 22 -10.02 -10.41 -6.59
C GLY A 22 -9.60 -9.83 -5.23
N LEU A 23 -9.53 -10.67 -4.20
CA LEU A 23 -9.14 -10.25 -2.85
C LEU A 23 -7.70 -9.74 -2.80
N PHE A 24 -6.79 -10.39 -3.53
CA PHE A 24 -5.40 -9.97 -3.60
C PHE A 24 -5.27 -8.57 -4.21
N ASN A 25 -5.92 -8.31 -5.36
CA ASN A 25 -5.88 -6.99 -5.98
C ASN A 25 -6.57 -5.92 -5.12
N MET A 26 -7.68 -6.28 -4.45
CA MET A 26 -8.34 -5.38 -3.51
C MET A 26 -7.42 -4.98 -2.36
N GLY A 27 -6.72 -5.94 -1.74
CA GLY A 27 -5.73 -5.66 -0.69
C GLY A 27 -4.55 -4.82 -1.20
N LEU A 28 -4.06 -5.11 -2.41
CA LEU A 28 -3.03 -4.29 -3.04
C LEU A 28 -3.49 -2.85 -3.27
N SER A 29 -4.75 -2.65 -3.64
CA SER A 29 -5.33 -1.32 -3.86
C SER A 29 -5.53 -0.57 -2.55
N ALA A 30 -6.13 -1.23 -1.54
CA ALA A 30 -6.37 -0.64 -0.22
C ALA A 30 -5.06 -0.15 0.43
N THR A 31 -3.98 -0.91 0.29
CA THR A 31 -2.63 -0.55 0.79
C THR A 31 -1.92 0.51 -0.06
N ASN A 32 -2.58 1.13 -1.05
CA ASN A 32 -2.10 2.27 -1.81
C ASN A 32 -2.94 3.54 -1.58
N GLU A 33 -3.97 3.47 -0.74
CA GLU A 33 -4.81 4.63 -0.44
C GLU A 33 -4.13 5.58 0.55
N MET A 34 -4.46 6.88 0.45
CA MET A 34 -3.95 7.90 1.39
C MET A 34 -4.24 7.56 2.85
N ALA A 35 -5.41 6.98 3.13
CA ALA A 35 -5.81 6.62 4.48
C ALA A 35 -4.86 5.55 5.07
N PHE A 36 -4.44 4.59 4.25
CA PHE A 36 -3.47 3.58 4.66
C PHE A 36 -2.09 4.20 4.90
N CYS A 37 -1.56 4.98 3.94
CA CYS A 37 -0.25 5.63 4.04
C CYS A 37 -0.12 6.52 5.28
N THR A 38 -1.22 7.14 5.72
CA THR A 38 -1.24 8.09 6.85
C THR A 38 -1.82 7.49 8.14
N SER A 39 -1.97 6.16 8.19
CA SER A 39 -2.49 5.46 9.37
C SER A 39 -1.46 5.34 10.50
N CYS A 40 -0.16 5.33 10.16
CA CYS A 40 0.95 5.36 11.11
C CYS A 40 1.11 6.74 11.76
N HIS A 41 1.57 6.80 13.01
CA HIS A 41 1.76 8.08 13.70
C HIS A 41 2.95 8.85 13.13
N SER A 42 4.00 8.16 12.68
CA SER A 42 5.16 8.76 12.04
C SER A 42 4.82 9.53 10.75
N MET A 43 3.79 9.08 10.03
CA MET A 43 3.37 9.67 8.74
C MET A 43 2.49 10.92 8.88
N LYS A 44 2.11 11.33 10.10
CA LYS A 44 1.31 12.55 10.31
C LYS A 44 2.07 13.82 9.96
N VAL A 45 3.37 13.87 10.22
CA VAL A 45 4.21 15.02 9.86
C VAL A 45 4.22 15.20 8.34
N ASN A 46 4.50 14.14 7.59
CA ASN A 46 4.50 14.16 6.13
C ASN A 46 3.14 14.51 5.53
N LEU A 47 2.04 14.11 6.18
CA LEU A 47 0.69 14.48 5.75
C LEU A 47 0.47 16.00 5.83
N GLU A 48 0.86 16.64 6.94
CA GLU A 48 0.72 18.09 7.07
C GLU A 48 1.62 18.83 6.08
N GLU A 49 2.85 18.35 5.86
CA GLU A 49 3.72 18.93 4.82
C GLU A 49 3.14 18.77 3.41
N TYR A 50 2.60 17.59 3.09
CA TYR A 50 1.97 17.31 1.81
C TYR A 50 0.79 18.26 1.54
N LYS A 51 -0.01 18.60 2.55
CA LYS A 51 -1.12 19.55 2.42
C LYS A 51 -0.70 20.94 1.97
N GLU A 52 0.54 21.33 2.28
CA GLU A 52 1.09 22.62 1.87
C GLU A 52 1.58 22.64 0.41
N THR A 53 1.72 21.46 -0.22
CA THR A 53 2.24 21.33 -1.59
C THR A 53 1.18 21.55 -2.68
N VAL A 54 1.65 21.79 -3.91
CA VAL A 54 0.82 21.85 -5.12
C VAL A 54 0.12 20.52 -5.43
N HIS A 55 0.67 19.39 -4.96
CA HIS A 55 0.06 18.07 -5.16
C HIS A 55 -1.26 17.91 -4.39
N TYR A 56 -1.37 18.57 -3.22
CA TYR A 56 -2.61 18.65 -2.47
C TYR A 56 -3.48 19.84 -2.91
N LYS A 57 -2.89 21.03 -3.02
CA LYS A 57 -3.56 22.29 -3.43
C LYS A 57 -3.71 22.39 -4.95
N SER A 58 -4.19 21.33 -5.58
CA SER A 58 -4.32 21.25 -7.03
C SER A 58 -5.43 22.17 -7.57
N ALA A 59 -5.07 23.04 -8.52
CA ALA A 59 -6.01 23.95 -9.18
C ALA A 59 -7.05 23.23 -10.06
N SER A 60 -6.74 22.03 -10.56
CA SER A 60 -7.67 21.23 -11.38
C SER A 60 -8.66 20.42 -10.54
N GLY A 61 -8.47 20.35 -9.22
CA GLY A 61 -9.21 19.47 -8.32
C GLY A 61 -8.71 18.02 -8.32
N VAL A 62 -7.84 17.62 -9.27
CA VAL A 62 -7.20 16.29 -9.28
C VAL A 62 -5.96 16.31 -8.39
N ARG A 63 -5.91 15.45 -7.38
CA ARG A 63 -4.80 15.38 -6.40
C ARG A 63 -4.00 14.10 -6.57
N ALA A 64 -2.68 14.22 -6.59
CA ALA A 64 -1.79 13.06 -6.58
C ALA A 64 -1.68 12.53 -5.15
N VAL A 65 -1.89 11.23 -4.96
CA VAL A 65 -1.76 10.59 -3.64
C VAL A 65 -0.35 10.03 -3.44
N CYS A 66 0.03 9.67 -2.21
CA CYS A 66 1.36 9.12 -1.89
C CYS A 66 1.76 8.00 -2.85
N ALA A 67 0.86 7.05 -3.11
CA ALA A 67 1.11 5.90 -3.98
C ALA A 67 1.21 6.25 -5.48
N ASP A 68 0.83 7.46 -5.91
CA ASP A 68 1.04 7.88 -7.29
C ASP A 68 2.51 8.11 -7.61
N CYS A 69 3.28 8.55 -6.61
CA CYS A 69 4.71 8.79 -6.75
C CYS A 69 5.56 7.67 -6.11
N HIS A 70 5.16 7.14 -4.94
CA HIS A 70 5.97 6.20 -4.17
C HIS A 70 5.78 4.73 -4.55
N VAL A 71 4.69 4.36 -5.23
CA VAL A 71 4.40 2.97 -5.58
C VAL A 71 4.51 2.78 -7.10
N PRO A 72 5.45 1.94 -7.59
CA PRO A 72 5.56 1.66 -9.01
C PRO A 72 4.24 1.13 -9.59
N LYS A 73 3.91 1.55 -10.81
CA LYS A 73 2.66 1.09 -11.46
C LYS A 73 2.80 -0.32 -12.04
N ALA A 74 3.97 -0.68 -12.55
CA ALA A 74 4.28 -2.02 -13.07
C ALA A 74 4.26 -3.09 -11.97
N PHE A 75 3.67 -4.26 -12.25
CA PHE A 75 3.42 -5.30 -11.25
C PHE A 75 4.69 -5.80 -10.54
N GLY A 76 5.72 -6.20 -11.28
CA GLY A 76 6.96 -6.72 -10.69
C GLY A 76 7.61 -5.74 -9.70
N PRO A 77 7.97 -4.52 -10.12
CA PRO A 77 8.52 -3.50 -9.23
C PRO A 77 7.60 -3.14 -8.06
N LYS A 78 6.28 -3.11 -8.27
CA LYS A 78 5.30 -2.88 -7.19
C LYS A 78 5.38 -3.95 -6.11
N MET A 79 5.47 -5.22 -6.50
CA MET A 79 5.58 -6.32 -5.55
C MET A 79 6.89 -6.26 -4.76
N VAL A 80 8.00 -5.92 -5.41
CA VAL A 80 9.30 -5.71 -4.72
C VAL A 80 9.17 -4.60 -3.69
N ALA A 81 8.62 -3.44 -4.06
CA ALA A 81 8.41 -2.33 -3.13
C ALA A 81 7.52 -2.72 -1.94
N LYS A 82 6.42 -3.44 -2.19
CA LYS A 82 5.51 -3.90 -1.12
C LYS A 82 6.13 -4.91 -0.18
N VAL A 83 7.02 -5.78 -0.67
CA VAL A 83 7.77 -6.69 0.20
C VAL A 83 8.76 -5.88 1.05
N LEU A 84 9.51 -4.96 0.44
CA LEU A 84 10.52 -4.15 1.14
C LEU A 84 9.94 -3.16 2.17
N ALA A 85 8.65 -2.82 2.06
CA ALA A 85 7.93 -1.99 3.03
C ALA A 85 7.85 -2.62 4.44
N TYR A 86 8.24 -3.89 4.63
CA TYR A 86 8.39 -4.48 5.97
C TYR A 86 9.32 -3.66 6.88
N LYS A 87 10.29 -2.93 6.29
CA LYS A 87 11.23 -2.07 7.02
C LYS A 87 10.51 -0.91 7.69
N ASP A 88 9.54 -0.32 7.02
CA ASP A 88 8.76 0.80 7.55
C ASP A 88 7.99 0.35 8.79
N VAL A 89 7.36 -0.84 8.72
CA VAL A 89 6.66 -1.45 9.87
C VAL A 89 7.63 -1.76 11.02
N LEU A 90 8.81 -2.33 10.70
CA LEU A 90 9.81 -2.64 11.71
C LEU A 90 10.28 -1.36 12.43
N HIS A 91 10.60 -0.30 11.69
CA HIS A 91 11.08 0.96 12.25
C HIS A 91 10.01 1.75 12.99
N GLU A 92 8.74 1.59 12.60
CA GLU A 92 7.59 2.08 13.36
C GLU A 92 7.48 1.38 14.71
N ILE A 93 7.57 0.04 14.74
CA ILE A 93 7.53 -0.74 15.99
C ILE A 93 8.71 -0.41 16.90
N LEU A 94 9.90 -0.20 16.34
CA LEU A 94 11.09 0.18 17.10
C LEU A 94 11.07 1.65 17.58
N GLY A 95 10.10 2.44 17.14
CA GLY A 95 9.96 3.83 17.53
C GLY A 95 11.10 4.72 17.01
N THR A 96 11.57 4.43 15.79
CA THR A 96 12.72 5.13 15.17
C THR A 96 12.39 6.61 14.92
N LEU A 97 11.12 6.95 14.67
CA LEU A 97 10.66 8.30 14.32
C LEU A 97 9.55 8.84 15.26
N ASP A 98 9.40 8.29 16.47
CA ASP A 98 8.26 8.58 17.35
C ASP A 98 8.17 10.01 17.89
N THR A 99 9.30 10.72 17.91
CA THR A 99 9.37 12.10 18.41
C THR A 99 9.82 13.02 17.30
N LYS A 100 9.46 14.31 17.41
CA LYS A 100 9.92 15.32 16.46
C LYS A 100 11.44 15.34 16.34
N GLU A 101 12.16 15.23 17.45
CA GLU A 101 13.63 15.23 17.47
C GLU A 101 14.21 14.01 16.72
N LYS A 102 13.64 12.82 16.93
CA LYS A 102 14.02 11.62 16.19
C LYS A 102 13.68 11.71 14.70
N TYR A 103 12.51 12.25 14.37
CA TYR A 103 12.09 12.45 12.98
C TYR A 103 13.05 13.39 12.26
N GLU A 104 13.34 14.56 12.84
CA GLU A 104 14.27 15.49 12.23
C GLU A 104 15.66 14.85 12.10
N SER A 105 16.20 14.18 13.12
CA SER A 105 17.55 13.59 13.01
C SER A 105 17.72 12.51 11.93
N HIS A 106 16.63 11.96 11.38
CA HIS A 106 16.63 10.94 10.33
C HIS A 106 16.00 11.42 9.01
N ARG A 107 15.72 12.71 8.87
CA ARG A 107 15.00 13.26 7.71
C ARG A 107 15.87 13.40 6.46
N TRP A 108 17.21 13.38 6.61
CA TRP A 108 18.21 13.61 5.55
C TRP A 108 19.30 12.54 5.56
#